data_AF-A0A6I4XQ23-F1
#
_entry.id   AF-A0A6I4XQ23-F1
#
_cell.length_a   1.000
_cell.length_b   1.000
_cell.length_c   1.000
_cell.angle_alpha   90.00
_cell.angle_beta   90.00
_cell.angle_gamma   90.00
#
_symmetry.space_group_name_H-M   'P 1'
#
loop_
_entity.id
_entity.type
_entity.pdbx_description
1 polymer ?
#
loop_
_entity_poly.entity_id
_entity_poly.type
_entity_poly.pdbx_seq_one_letter_code
_entity_poly.pdbx_strand_id
1 'polypeptide(L)'
;EFIGFENFFSVEKMEAGHYRTQTNQIVKTTNPEPNVTATVATIRPEDIEIVSEAATNTVAGTVAVRTFLGKSYQYEVETALGTLLVNGTSEQLYETNETIHLAFPAEKLVILEK
;
A
#
# COMPACT_ATOMS: atom_id res chain seq x y z
N GLU A 1 -7.47 -6.96 16.82
CA GLU A 1 -7.66 -5.86 15.86
C GLU A 1 -6.54 -4.86 16.05
N PHE A 2 -5.65 -4.73 15.06
CA PHE A 2 -4.61 -3.70 15.09
C PHE A 2 -5.28 -2.40 14.62
N ILE A 3 -5.65 -1.56 15.57
CA ILE A 3 -6.47 -0.37 15.32
C ILE A 3 -5.61 0.64 14.55
N GLY A 4 -5.90 0.85 13.25
CA GLY A 4 -5.26 1.85 12.40
C GLY A 4 -4.43 1.32 11.23
N PHE A 5 -4.29 0.00 11.05
CA PHE A 5 -3.71 -0.59 9.84
C PHE A 5 -4.78 -1.40 9.11
N GLU A 6 -5.01 -1.08 7.84
CA GLU A 6 -6.08 -1.74 7.04
C GLU A 6 -5.53 -2.47 5.81
N ASN A 7 -4.41 -2.00 5.26
CA ASN A 7 -3.78 -2.64 4.11
C ASN A 7 -2.81 -3.72 4.59
N PHE A 8 -3.06 -4.97 4.20
CA PHE A 8 -2.17 -6.09 4.49
C PHE A 8 -1.93 -6.89 3.22
N PHE A 9 -0.66 -7.18 2.92
CA PHE A 9 -0.29 -8.06 1.82
C PHE A 9 0.91 -8.92 2.20
N SER A 10 0.94 -10.18 1.73
CA SER A 10 2.04 -11.08 2.07
C SER A 10 3.31 -10.68 1.35
N VAL A 11 4.43 -10.76 2.07
CA VAL A 11 5.75 -10.54 1.51
C VAL A 11 6.73 -11.60 2.02
N GLU A 12 7.80 -11.81 1.28
CA GLU A 12 8.91 -12.69 1.66
C GLU A 12 10.16 -11.86 1.82
N LYS A 13 10.84 -12.02 2.97
CA LYS A 13 12.10 -11.33 3.23
C LYS A 13 13.20 -11.85 2.29
N MET A 14 13.81 -10.97 1.51
CA MET A 14 14.95 -11.31 0.64
C MET A 14 16.27 -10.98 1.31
N GLU A 15 16.40 -9.74 1.76
CA GLU A 15 17.53 -9.20 2.51
C GLU A 15 17.03 -8.09 3.45
N ALA A 16 17.91 -7.51 4.26
CA ALA A 16 17.52 -6.48 5.21
C ALA A 16 16.80 -5.31 4.51
N GLY A 17 15.59 -5.01 4.96
CA GLY A 17 14.77 -3.93 4.41
C GLY A 17 14.22 -4.17 3.00
N HIS A 18 14.43 -5.34 2.38
CA HIS A 18 13.95 -5.67 1.03
C HIS A 18 13.07 -6.91 1.04
N TYR A 19 11.87 -6.74 0.51
CA TYR A 19 10.80 -7.73 0.59
C TYR A 19 10.20 -7.97 -0.79
N ARG A 20 9.94 -9.23 -1.10
CA ARG A 20 9.30 -9.64 -2.34
C ARG A 20 7.80 -9.84 -2.12
N THR A 21 6.98 -9.19 -2.93
CA THR A 21 5.53 -9.39 -2.91
C THR A 21 5.13 -10.67 -3.66
N GLN A 22 3.86 -11.08 -3.55
CA GLN A 22 3.30 -12.20 -4.33
C GLN A 22 3.40 -12.02 -5.85
N THR A 23 3.57 -10.77 -6.32
CA THR A 23 3.70 -10.42 -7.74
C THR A 23 5.16 -10.34 -8.21
N ASN A 24 6.11 -10.79 -7.39
CA ASN A 24 7.56 -10.67 -7.59
C ASN A 24 8.07 -9.22 -7.63
N GLN A 25 7.28 -8.25 -7.19
CA GLN A 25 7.75 -6.88 -7.03
C GLN A 25 8.59 -6.75 -5.75
N ILE A 26 9.62 -5.91 -5.79
CA ILE A 26 10.42 -5.57 -4.62
C ILE A 26 9.85 -4.33 -3.96
N VAL A 27 9.53 -4.44 -2.68
CA VAL A 27 9.19 -3.33 -1.79
C VAL A 27 10.25 -3.18 -0.71
N LYS A 28 10.53 -1.93 -0.35
CA LYS A 28 11.54 -1.56 0.63
C LYS A 28 10.89 -1.00 1.88
N THR A 29 11.47 -1.28 3.04
CA THR A 29 11.12 -0.62 4.30
C THR A 29 12.37 -0.19 5.04
N THR A 30 12.26 0.92 5.79
CA THR A 30 13.29 1.36 6.75
C THR A 30 12.88 1.10 8.20
N ASN A 31 11.70 0.50 8.43
CA ASN A 31 11.23 0.15 9.78
C ASN A 31 11.96 -1.10 10.32
N PRO A 32 12.02 -1.26 11.65
CA PRO A 32 12.53 -2.47 12.26
C PRO A 32 11.80 -3.72 11.73
N GLU A 33 12.57 -4.74 11.39
CA GLU A 33 12.06 -5.97 10.78
C GLU A 33 12.05 -7.16 11.75
N PRO A 34 11.07 -8.07 11.62
CA PRO A 34 11.07 -9.30 12.41
C PRO A 34 12.16 -10.26 11.93
N ASN A 35 12.58 -11.16 12.82
CA ASN A 35 13.59 -12.19 12.53
C ASN A 35 13.01 -13.47 11.87
N VAL A 36 11.78 -13.40 11.35
CA VAL A 36 11.11 -14.52 10.67
C VAL A 36 11.10 -14.31 9.15
N THR A 37 11.00 -15.41 8.40
CA THR A 37 10.96 -15.40 6.93
C THR A 37 9.56 -15.19 6.35
N ALA A 38 8.52 -15.71 7.03
CA ALA A 38 7.13 -15.49 6.66
C ALA A 38 6.63 -14.18 7.27
N THR A 39 6.40 -13.18 6.43
CA THR A 39 6.06 -11.83 6.88
C THR A 39 4.84 -11.26 6.14
N VAL A 40 4.20 -10.29 6.78
CA VAL A 40 3.10 -9.51 6.21
C VAL A 40 3.51 -8.05 6.23
N ALA A 41 3.38 -7.38 5.09
CA ALA A 41 3.56 -5.95 5.01
C ALA A 41 2.24 -5.24 5.30
N THR A 42 2.31 -4.14 6.04
CA THR A 42 1.14 -3.30 6.32
C THR A 42 1.47 -1.82 6.25
N ILE A 43 0.48 -1.03 5.81
CA ILE A 43 0.58 0.43 5.69
C ILE A 43 -0.80 1.04 5.93
N ARG A 44 -0.84 2.25 6.48
CA ARG A 44 -2.10 2.96 6.74
C ARG A 44 -2.64 3.59 5.45
N PRO A 45 -3.97 3.69 5.27
CA PRO A 45 -4.55 4.34 4.10
C PRO A 45 -4.06 5.78 3.86
N GLU A 46 -3.83 6.56 4.93
CA GLU A 46 -3.31 7.93 4.84
C GLU A 46 -1.82 8.04 4.53
N ASP A 47 -1.06 6.96 4.69
CA ASP A 47 0.38 6.92 4.44
C ASP A 47 0.70 6.41 3.02
N ILE A 48 -0.29 5.95 2.25
CA ILE A 48 -0.14 5.60 0.84
C ILE A 48 -0.24 6.87 -0.01
N GLU A 49 0.74 7.09 -0.88
CA GLU A 49 0.75 8.22 -1.79
C GLU A 49 0.24 7.79 -3.17
N ILE A 50 -0.64 8.59 -3.78
CA ILE A 50 -1.09 8.36 -5.15
C ILE A 50 -0.18 9.15 -6.09
N VAL A 51 0.53 8.44 -6.95
CA VAL A 51 1.53 9.01 -7.88
C VAL A 51 1.10 8.79 -9.33
N SER A 52 1.54 9.68 -10.22
CA SER A 52 1.23 9.62 -11.65
C SER A 52 2.11 8.63 -12.41
N GLU A 53 3.30 8.32 -11.90
CA GLU A 53 4.28 7.46 -12.55
C GLU A 53 4.69 6.29 -11.65
N ALA A 54 4.91 5.13 -12.26
CA ALA A 54 5.45 3.98 -11.54
C ALA A 54 6.88 4.26 -11.08
N ALA A 55 7.13 4.04 -9.79
CA ALA A 55 8.43 4.18 -9.15
C ALA A 55 8.78 2.92 -8.33
N THR A 56 9.92 2.96 -7.63
CA THR A 56 10.24 1.93 -6.63
C THR A 56 9.17 1.94 -5.53
N ASN A 57 8.78 0.78 -5.00
CA ASN A 57 7.71 0.64 -4.02
C ASN A 57 6.32 1.12 -4.52
N THR A 58 6.03 1.03 -5.81
CA THR A 58 4.70 1.39 -6.32
C THR A 58 3.94 0.20 -6.85
N VAL A 59 2.63 0.12 -6.61
CA VAL A 59 1.74 -0.84 -7.26
C VAL A 59 0.70 -0.10 -8.09
N ALA A 60 0.48 -0.54 -9.33
CA ALA A 60 -0.62 -0.04 -10.13
C ALA A 60 -1.93 -0.69 -9.68
N GLY A 61 -3.02 0.06 -9.76
CA GLY A 61 -4.34 -0.46 -9.49
C GLY A 61 -5.44 0.37 -10.12
N THR A 62 -6.65 -0.18 -10.08
CA THR A 62 -7.85 0.45 -10.63
C THR A 62 -8.79 0.83 -9.50
N VAL A 63 -9.26 2.07 -9.48
CA VAL A 63 -10.22 2.54 -8.48
C VAL A 63 -11.55 1.81 -8.68
N ALA A 64 -11.95 1.00 -7.70
CA ALA A 64 -13.22 0.28 -7.70
C ALA A 64 -14.32 1.10 -7.02
N VAL A 65 -14.00 1.72 -5.88
CA VAL A 65 -14.97 2.52 -5.11
C VAL A 65 -14.32 3.83 -4.68
N ARG A 66 -15.10 4.93 -4.75
CA ARG A 66 -14.77 6.21 -4.14
C ARG A 66 -15.81 6.56 -3.10
N THR A 67 -15.36 6.75 -1.87
CA THR A 67 -16.20 7.13 -0.72
C THR A 67 -15.84 8.53 -0.24
N PHE A 68 -16.84 9.41 -0.14
CA PHE A 68 -16.66 10.75 0.43
C PHE A 68 -16.83 10.71 1.95
N LEU A 69 -15.81 11.15 2.69
CA LEU A 69 -15.76 11.16 4.15
C LEU A 69 -15.96 12.57 4.74
N GLY A 70 -16.65 13.45 4.03
CA GLY A 70 -16.99 14.80 4.49
C GLY A 70 -15.92 15.87 4.20
N LYS A 71 -14.63 15.54 4.31
CA LYS A 71 -13.51 16.46 3.97
C LYS A 71 -12.38 15.83 3.15
N SER A 72 -12.44 14.52 2.97
CA SER A 72 -11.48 13.74 2.22
C SER A 72 -12.23 12.65 1.46
N TYR A 73 -11.49 11.97 0.60
CA TYR A 73 -11.97 10.81 -0.12
C TYR A 73 -11.15 9.61 0.30
N GLN A 74 -11.80 8.47 0.37
CA GLN A 74 -11.14 7.18 0.47
C GLN A 74 -11.48 6.38 -0.78
N TYR A 75 -10.48 5.68 -1.28
CA TYR A 75 -10.57 4.87 -2.48
C TYR A 75 -10.27 3.42 -2.16
N GLU A 76 -11.12 2.52 -2.63
CA GLU A 76 -10.81 1.10 -2.75
C GLU A 76 -10.19 0.88 -4.12
N VAL A 77 -8.94 0.40 -4.13
CA VAL A 77 -8.15 0.24 -5.34
C VAL A 77 -7.83 -1.23 -5.50
N GLU A 78 -8.29 -1.83 -6.59
CA GLU A 78 -7.97 -3.20 -6.95
C GLU A 78 -6.55 -3.25 -7.50
N THR A 79 -5.67 -3.99 -6.83
CA THR A 79 -4.28 -4.16 -7.23
C THR A 79 -3.92 -5.63 -7.33
N ALA A 80 -2.76 -5.92 -7.91
CA ALA A 80 -2.22 -7.28 -7.92
C ALA A 80 -1.79 -7.78 -6.51
N LEU A 81 -1.79 -6.92 -5.49
CA LEU A 81 -1.55 -7.27 -4.09
C LEU A 81 -2.85 -7.51 -3.30
N GLY A 82 -4.01 -7.38 -3.95
CA GLY A 82 -5.33 -7.35 -3.34
C GLY A 82 -5.93 -5.94 -3.37
N THR A 83 -7.10 -5.79 -2.74
CA THR A 83 -7.76 -4.49 -2.61
C THR A 83 -7.06 -3.67 -1.53
N LEU A 84 -6.64 -2.45 -1.89
CA LEU A 84 -6.00 -1.50 -1.00
C LEU A 84 -6.90 -0.29 -0.78
N LEU A 85 -7.00 0.14 0.47
CA LEU A 85 -7.63 1.40 0.87
C LEU A 85 -6.58 2.49 0.88
N VAL A 86 -6.84 3.58 0.14
CA VAL A 86 -5.99 4.77 0.12
C VAL A 86 -6.82 6.02 0.38
N ASN A 87 -6.31 6.92 1.21
CA ASN A 87 -6.93 8.22 1.41
C ASN A 87 -6.38 9.19 0.37
N GLY A 88 -7.25 9.88 -0.36
CA GLY A 88 -6.85 10.99 -1.20
C GLY A 88 -7.21 12.34 -0.59
N THR A 89 -6.62 13.37 -1.17
CA THR A 89 -6.87 14.76 -0.81
C THR A 89 -8.11 15.29 -1.53
N SER A 90 -8.61 16.46 -1.12
CA SER A 90 -9.66 17.16 -1.85
C SER A 90 -9.15 17.87 -3.11
N GLU A 91 -7.84 17.91 -3.33
CA GLU A 91 -7.21 18.62 -4.46
C GLU A 91 -7.26 17.80 -5.74
N GLN A 92 -7.12 16.47 -5.62
CA GLN A 92 -7.15 15.55 -6.75
C GLN A 92 -8.19 14.45 -6.51
N LEU A 93 -9.15 14.36 -7.42
CA LEU A 93 -10.18 13.32 -7.41
C LEU A 93 -9.82 12.26 -8.43
N TYR A 94 -10.05 11.01 -8.05
CA TYR A 94 -9.93 9.85 -8.93
C TYR A 94 -11.32 9.25 -9.16
N GLU A 95 -11.62 8.85 -10.38
CA GLU A 95 -12.92 8.27 -10.74
C GLU A 95 -12.88 6.75 -10.71
N THR A 96 -14.04 6.12 -10.54
CA THR A 96 -14.14 4.66 -10.68
C THR A 96 -13.71 4.22 -12.09
N ASN A 97 -12.97 3.11 -12.16
CA ASN A 97 -12.27 2.59 -13.35
C ASN A 97 -11.01 3.39 -13.77
N GLU A 98 -10.61 4.41 -13.03
CA GLU A 98 -9.34 5.10 -13.27
C GLU A 98 -8.16 4.24 -12.79
N THR A 99 -7.08 4.23 -13.57
CA THR A 99 -5.84 3.54 -13.20
C THR A 99 -4.91 4.53 -12.50
N ILE A 100 -4.49 4.17 -11.29
CA ILE A 100 -3.60 4.98 -10.45
C ILE A 100 -2.42 4.14 -9.95
N HIS A 101 -1.34 4.80 -9.55
CA HIS A 101 -0.21 4.15 -8.91
C HIS A 101 -0.17 4.51 -7.43
N LEU A 102 -0.06 3.49 -6.59
CA LEU A 102 0.03 3.60 -5.14
C LEU A 102 1.48 3.41 -4.71
N ALA A 103 2.11 4.45 -4.20
CA ALA A 103 3.44 4.41 -3.63
C ALA A 103 3.40 4.07 -2.14
N PHE A 104 4.34 3.23 -1.71
CA PHE A 104 4.55 2.86 -0.32
C PHE A 104 5.87 3.46 0.18
N PRO A 105 5.83 4.64 0.84
CA PRO A 105 7.01 5.22 1.45
C PRO A 105 7.66 4.21 2.41
N ALA A 106 8.98 4.04 2.29
CA ALA A 106 9.69 2.95 2.97
C ALA A 106 9.64 3.08 4.50
N GLU A 107 9.58 4.31 5.00
CA GLU A 107 9.46 4.66 6.41
C GLU A 107 8.04 4.45 6.97
N LYS A 108 7.04 4.32 6.09
CA LYS A 108 5.63 4.10 6.48
C LYS A 108 5.21 2.63 6.35
N LEU A 109 5.92 1.86 5.54
CA LEU A 109 5.66 0.43 5.38
C LEU A 109 6.20 -0.35 6.58
N VAL A 110 5.33 -1.04 7.30
CA VAL A 110 5.66 -1.85 8.49
C VAL A 110 5.61 -3.33 8.13
N ILE A 111 6.55 -4.11 8.67
CA ILE A 111 6.61 -5.56 8.46
C ILE A 111 6.26 -6.26 9.78
N LEU A 112 5.30 -7.17 9.69
CA LEU A 112 4.84 -8.00 10.81
C LEU A 112 5.22 -9.46 10.56
N GLU A 113 5.37 -10.21 11.64
CA GLU A 113 5.38 -11.67 11.56
C GLU A 113 3.99 -12.18 11.16
N LYS A 114 3.96 -13.24 10.35
CA LYS A 114 2.71 -13.87 9.93
C LYS A 114 2.16 -14.81 10.98
#